data_AF-C4M3P1-F1
#
_entry.id   AF-C4M3P1-F1
#
_cell.length_a   1.000
_cell.length_b   1.000
_cell.length_c   1.000
_cell.angle_alpha   90.00
_cell.angle_beta   90.00
_cell.angle_gamma   90.00
#
_symmetry.space_group_name_H-M   'P 1'
#
loop_
_entity.id
_entity.type
_entity.pdbx_description
1 polymer ?
#
loop_
_entity_poly.entity_id
_entity_poly.type
_entity_poly.pdbx_seq_one_letter_code
_entity_poly.pdbx_strand_id
1 'polypeptide(L)'
;MIILFKDLRDYLYKTVIKSMPSVYKLQSKKNKILDIFFLIMTHLAGVGVYCALIPTAWWIHPSSESLNISNDLLYLISITTYLGNFMKNLFACPRPSGVWQPFKEIDFGLPSTHTMNAVANGLFFIIYLKPNLWICLLITVYVFIVAVSRIYMGVHSPADVIAGALLGLVSMAFFEFFPDFPQKWYFIPIMLVCHIILLSLHSLCFTRYTPCYWRSVLGFGYILLNFTMEVLNCHVFVPDMPSYSCIIHSPLLLLKCFILGFSVSGIGYFVLKLLKLLFSHLPSLLDWYSAKANIIRIHCHLDPLEFTPEMNHNRLIYANEFFSTYIGAVFIAWMCKYVSPTVVQKTIPELFQPDLCL
;
A
#
# COMPACT_ATOMS: atom_id res chain seq x y z
N MET A 1 -31.86 -0.03 7.01
CA MET A 1 -30.44 0.39 6.88
C MET A 1 -29.69 -0.08 8.11
N ILE A 2 -28.66 -0.91 7.96
CA ILE A 2 -27.97 -1.58 9.06
C ILE A 2 -26.64 -0.86 9.30
N ILE A 3 -26.49 -0.19 10.45
CA ILE A 3 -25.18 0.31 10.89
C ILE A 3 -24.42 -0.90 11.43
N LEU A 4 -23.59 -1.49 10.57
CA LEU A 4 -22.78 -2.65 10.94
C LEU A 4 -21.78 -2.25 12.05
N PHE A 5 -21.59 -3.16 13.00
CA PHE A 5 -20.54 -3.08 14.02
C PHE A 5 -20.61 -1.86 14.96
N LYS A 6 -21.79 -1.30 15.25
CA LYS A 6 -21.93 -0.14 16.15
C LYS A 6 -21.30 -0.33 17.52
N ASP A 7 -21.62 -1.43 18.20
CA ASP A 7 -21.09 -1.68 19.55
C ASP A 7 -19.57 -1.87 19.54
N LEU A 8 -19.05 -2.57 18.52
CA LEU A 8 -17.62 -2.72 18.31
C LEU A 8 -16.94 -1.38 18.04
N ARG A 9 -17.53 -0.52 17.21
CA ARG A 9 -17.03 0.83 16.93
C ARG A 9 -16.95 1.66 18.21
N ASP A 10 -17.98 1.62 19.06
CA ASP A 10 -18.00 2.39 20.30
C ASP A 10 -16.98 1.88 21.33
N TYR A 11 -16.77 0.57 21.40
CA TYR A 11 -15.69 -0.03 22.18
C TYR A 11 -14.31 0.41 21.68
N LEU A 12 -14.08 0.33 20.36
CA LEU A 12 -12.82 0.74 19.73
C LEU A 12 -12.56 2.23 19.92
N TYR A 13 -13.57 3.08 19.73
CA TYR A 13 -13.48 4.52 19.95
C TYR A 13 -13.06 4.85 21.39
N LYS A 14 -13.72 4.25 22.39
CA LYS A 14 -13.36 4.44 23.81
C LYS A 14 -11.93 3.99 24.09
N THR A 15 -11.52 2.86 23.51
CA THR A 15 -10.16 2.31 23.65
C THR A 15 -9.11 3.25 23.06
N VAL A 16 -9.37 3.78 21.85
CA VAL A 16 -8.52 4.76 21.17
C VAL A 16 -8.35 6.00 22.05
N ILE A 17 -9.45 6.63 22.47
CA ILE A 17 -9.43 7.83 23.33
C ILE A 17 -8.67 7.58 24.63
N LYS A 18 -8.91 6.45 25.31
CA LYS A 18 -8.22 6.09 26.56
C LYS A 18 -6.70 5.94 26.38
N SER A 19 -6.25 5.57 25.19
CA SER A 19 -4.82 5.38 24.91
C SER A 19 -4.09 6.65 24.46
N MET A 20 -4.80 7.70 24.03
CA MET A 20 -4.23 8.96 23.54
C MET A 20 -3.30 9.69 24.54
N PRO A 21 -3.54 9.73 25.87
CA PRO A 21 -2.64 10.39 26.82
C PRO A 21 -1.17 9.94 26.71
N SER A 22 -0.93 8.68 26.33
CA SER A 22 0.42 8.14 26.13
C SER A 22 1.18 8.84 25.01
N VAL A 23 0.47 9.35 23.99
CA VAL A 23 1.05 10.12 22.88
C VAL A 23 1.67 11.41 23.42
N TYR A 24 0.93 12.17 24.23
CA TYR A 24 1.41 13.42 24.84
C TYR A 24 2.63 13.17 25.74
N LYS A 25 2.61 12.08 26.52
CA LYS A 25 3.73 11.67 27.38
C LYS A 25 4.98 11.30 26.58
N LEU A 26 4.83 10.65 25.43
CA LEU A 26 5.96 10.35 24.55
C LEU A 26 6.48 11.63 23.90
N GLN A 27 5.57 12.50 23.46
CA GLN A 27 5.92 13.75 22.80
C GLN A 27 6.55 14.80 23.70
N SER A 28 6.35 14.74 25.02
CA SER A 28 7.06 15.62 25.94
C SER A 28 8.57 15.37 25.99
N LYS A 29 9.03 14.23 25.44
CA LYS A 29 10.45 13.84 25.36
C LYS A 29 11.06 14.03 23.96
N LYS A 30 10.37 14.75 23.06
CA LYS A 30 10.86 14.99 21.69
C LYS A 30 12.18 15.73 21.69
N ASN A 31 13.03 15.40 20.72
CA ASN A 31 14.22 16.16 20.39
C ASN A 31 14.54 16.01 18.90
N LYS A 32 15.32 16.95 18.36
CA LYS A 32 15.61 17.01 16.92
C LYS A 32 16.19 15.72 16.34
N ILE A 33 17.03 15.01 17.09
CA ILE A 33 17.67 13.77 16.62
C ILE A 33 16.61 12.67 16.47
N LEU A 34 15.81 12.46 17.51
CA LEU A 34 14.70 11.49 17.47
C LEU A 34 13.64 11.88 16.45
N ASP A 35 13.35 13.18 16.30
CA ASP A 35 12.41 13.69 15.30
C ASP A 35 12.83 13.29 13.89
N ILE A 36 14.09 13.56 13.51
CA ILE A 36 14.64 13.20 12.20
C ILE A 36 14.65 11.67 12.03
N PHE A 37 15.12 10.94 13.04
CA PHE A 37 15.16 9.48 13.00
C PHE A 37 13.78 8.88 12.73
N PHE A 38 12.77 9.23 13.52
CA PHE A 38 11.42 8.69 13.34
C PHE A 38 10.74 9.17 12.06
N LEU A 39 11.06 10.39 11.59
CA LEU A 39 10.59 10.89 10.30
C LEU A 39 11.08 10.02 9.14
N ILE A 40 12.37 9.67 9.14
CA ILE A 40 12.97 8.79 8.12
C ILE A 40 12.35 7.40 8.21
N MET A 41 12.34 6.80 9.41
CA MET A 41 11.85 5.45 9.61
C MET A 41 10.38 5.30 9.23
N THR A 42 9.54 6.30 9.52
CA THR A 42 8.15 6.22 9.08
C THR A 42 7.99 6.37 7.59
N HIS A 43 8.84 7.17 6.93
CA HIS A 43 8.72 7.42 5.50
C HIS A 43 9.05 6.14 4.73
N LEU A 44 10.08 5.42 5.16
CA LEU A 44 10.47 4.11 4.62
C LEU A 44 9.38 3.04 4.76
N ALA A 45 8.46 3.18 5.72
CA ALA A 45 7.33 2.28 5.92
C ALA A 45 6.05 2.72 5.19
N GLY A 46 6.11 3.76 4.34
CA GLY A 46 4.98 4.23 3.55
C GLY A 46 4.67 3.30 2.38
N VAL A 47 3.37 3.15 2.04
CA VAL A 47 2.91 2.35 0.88
C VAL A 47 3.62 2.75 -0.41
N GLY A 48 3.86 4.06 -0.62
CA GLY A 48 4.57 4.54 -1.81
C GLY A 48 6.01 4.03 -1.92
N VAL A 49 6.70 3.86 -0.78
CA VAL A 49 8.05 3.28 -0.75
C VAL A 49 7.99 1.81 -1.11
N TYR A 50 7.04 1.04 -0.56
CA TYR A 50 6.89 -0.37 -0.93
C TYR A 50 6.53 -0.55 -2.42
N CYS A 51 5.58 0.23 -2.95
CA CYS A 51 5.20 0.20 -4.36
C CYS A 51 6.36 0.60 -5.30
N ALA A 52 7.33 1.40 -4.84
CA ALA A 52 8.51 1.74 -5.63
C ALA A 52 9.63 0.70 -5.49
N LEU A 53 9.93 0.26 -4.26
CA LEU A 53 11.08 -0.61 -3.98
C LEU A 53 10.86 -2.06 -4.38
N ILE A 54 9.65 -2.61 -4.19
CA ILE A 54 9.39 -4.04 -4.48
C ILE A 54 9.57 -4.34 -5.97
N PRO A 55 8.95 -3.58 -6.91
CA PRO A 55 9.23 -3.76 -8.33
C PRO A 55 10.72 -3.58 -8.67
N THR A 56 11.42 -2.69 -7.95
CA THR A 56 12.86 -2.46 -8.17
C THR A 56 13.71 -3.67 -7.84
N ALA A 57 13.37 -4.43 -6.79
CA ALA A 57 14.08 -5.67 -6.47
C ALA A 57 14.04 -6.67 -7.64
N TRP A 58 12.88 -6.77 -8.32
CA TRP A 58 12.75 -7.57 -9.53
C TRP A 58 13.44 -6.95 -10.76
N TRP A 59 13.48 -5.62 -10.93
CA TRP A 59 14.24 -5.00 -12.03
C TRP A 59 15.74 -5.24 -11.96
N ILE A 60 16.26 -5.32 -10.74
CA ILE A 60 17.64 -5.68 -10.49
C ILE A 60 17.85 -7.12 -10.93
N HIS A 61 17.01 -8.07 -10.53
CA HIS A 61 17.16 -9.47 -10.91
C HIS A 61 15.90 -10.01 -11.60
N PRO A 62 15.67 -9.82 -12.92
CA PRO A 62 14.40 -10.18 -13.56
C PRO A 62 14.27 -11.68 -13.88
N SER A 63 14.31 -12.51 -12.84
CA SER A 63 14.02 -13.95 -12.88
C SER A 63 12.53 -14.23 -12.60
N SER A 64 12.10 -15.47 -12.84
CA SER A 64 10.74 -15.93 -12.50
C SER A 64 10.51 -15.94 -10.98
N GLU A 65 11.54 -16.27 -10.20
CA GLU A 65 11.46 -16.29 -8.74
C GLU A 65 11.25 -14.90 -8.15
N SER A 66 12.05 -13.91 -8.55
CA SER A 66 11.93 -12.54 -8.06
C SER A 66 10.65 -11.85 -8.52
N LEU A 67 10.14 -12.21 -9.70
CA LEU A 67 8.82 -11.82 -10.15
C LEU A 67 7.73 -12.36 -9.22
N ASN A 68 7.75 -13.65 -8.91
CA ASN A 68 6.77 -14.29 -8.02
C ASN A 68 6.80 -13.64 -6.63
N ILE A 69 7.99 -13.50 -6.03
CA ILE A 69 8.17 -12.85 -4.72
C ILE A 69 7.65 -11.40 -4.74
N SER A 70 7.90 -10.66 -5.83
CA SER A 70 7.43 -9.28 -5.96
C SER A 70 5.91 -9.20 -6.10
N ASN A 71 5.30 -10.13 -6.83
CA ASN A 71 3.86 -10.26 -6.95
C ASN A 71 3.21 -10.61 -5.61
N ASP A 72 3.79 -11.55 -4.86
CA ASP A 72 3.32 -11.97 -3.55
C ASP A 72 3.38 -10.82 -2.53
N LEU A 73 4.49 -10.09 -2.50
CA LEU A 73 4.62 -8.90 -1.64
C LEU A 73 3.60 -7.80 -2.01
N LEU A 74 3.39 -7.55 -3.30
CA LEU A 74 2.37 -6.60 -3.76
C LEU A 74 0.94 -7.08 -3.46
N TYR A 75 0.71 -8.39 -3.53
CA TYR A 75 -0.53 -9.02 -3.11
C TYR A 75 -0.80 -8.76 -1.63
N LEU A 76 0.17 -9.08 -0.77
CA LEU A 76 0.10 -8.85 0.66
C LEU A 76 -0.11 -7.38 1.02
N ILE A 77 0.60 -6.46 0.36
CA ILE A 77 0.44 -5.01 0.58
C ILE A 77 -0.95 -4.52 0.21
N SER A 78 -1.61 -5.12 -0.77
CA SER A 78 -2.96 -4.67 -1.11
C SER A 78 -4.00 -5.28 -0.20
N ILE A 79 -3.80 -6.52 0.28
CA ILE A 79 -4.60 -7.05 1.38
C ILE A 79 -4.52 -6.08 2.56
N THR A 80 -3.31 -5.70 2.98
CA THR A 80 -3.15 -4.83 4.14
C THR A 80 -3.67 -3.41 3.89
N THR A 81 -3.41 -2.85 2.69
CA THR A 81 -3.84 -1.50 2.32
C THR A 81 -5.36 -1.43 2.23
N TYR A 82 -6.00 -2.36 1.52
CA TYR A 82 -7.45 -2.40 1.41
C TYR A 82 -8.10 -2.63 2.77
N LEU A 83 -7.71 -3.68 3.50
CA LEU A 83 -8.31 -3.99 4.80
C LEU A 83 -8.13 -2.83 5.78
N GLY A 84 -6.94 -2.24 5.85
CA GLY A 84 -6.67 -1.15 6.77
C GLY A 84 -7.44 0.13 6.43
N ASN A 85 -7.51 0.51 5.15
CA ASN A 85 -8.26 1.68 4.68
C ASN A 85 -9.78 1.48 4.77
N PHE A 86 -10.25 0.26 4.52
CA PHE A 86 -11.64 -0.13 4.73
C PHE A 86 -12.02 0.05 6.20
N MET A 87 -11.22 -0.51 7.12
CA MET A 87 -11.46 -0.41 8.57
C MET A 87 -11.37 1.04 9.08
N LYS A 88 -10.48 1.86 8.52
CA LYS A 88 -10.40 3.31 8.80
C LYS A 88 -11.73 4.00 8.54
N ASN A 89 -12.28 3.83 7.35
CA ASN A 89 -13.54 4.48 6.97
C ASN A 89 -14.74 3.85 7.68
N LEU A 90 -14.72 2.53 7.89
CA LEU A 90 -15.77 1.83 8.61
C LEU A 90 -15.89 2.36 10.04
N PHE A 91 -14.81 2.39 10.84
CA PHE A 91 -14.91 2.77 12.26
C PHE A 91 -14.77 4.27 12.53
N ALA A 92 -14.15 5.01 11.60
CA ALA A 92 -13.99 6.46 11.66
C ALA A 92 -13.43 6.97 13.01
N CYS A 93 -12.48 6.23 13.60
CA CYS A 93 -11.90 6.59 14.89
C CYS A 93 -10.96 7.82 14.77
N PRO A 94 -10.95 8.71 15.78
CA PRO A 94 -10.18 9.95 15.72
C PRO A 94 -8.68 9.71 15.84
N ARG A 95 -7.88 10.65 15.33
CA ARG A 95 -6.43 10.74 15.57
C ARG A 95 -6.15 11.64 16.78
N PRO A 96 -4.97 11.54 17.41
CA PRO A 96 -4.54 12.50 18.41
C PRO A 96 -4.57 13.94 17.84
N SER A 97 -4.98 14.91 18.66
CA SER A 97 -5.09 16.33 18.28
C SER A 97 -4.34 17.24 19.25
N GLY A 98 -3.94 18.43 18.79
CA GLY A 98 -3.18 19.39 19.63
C GLY A 98 -1.76 18.95 19.98
N VAL A 99 -1.18 18.02 19.21
CA VAL A 99 0.18 17.50 19.36
C VAL A 99 1.04 17.89 18.16
N TRP A 100 2.37 17.75 18.27
CA TRP A 100 3.26 17.96 17.14
C TRP A 100 3.03 16.88 16.08
N GLN A 101 2.65 17.30 14.87
CA GLN A 101 2.39 16.44 13.72
C GLN A 101 3.14 17.01 12.52
N PRO A 102 4.33 16.49 12.18
CA PRO A 102 5.11 17.01 11.05
C PRO A 102 4.38 16.81 9.71
N PHE A 103 3.53 15.78 9.63
CA PHE A 103 2.63 15.55 8.52
C PHE A 103 1.22 15.36 9.04
N LYS A 104 0.29 16.19 8.56
CA LYS A 104 -1.13 16.06 8.90
C LYS A 104 -1.75 14.96 8.05
N GLU A 105 -2.04 13.83 8.67
CA GLU A 105 -2.80 12.74 8.05
C GLU A 105 -4.30 13.09 8.04
N ILE A 106 -4.91 13.08 6.85
CA ILE A 106 -6.30 13.52 6.64
C ILE A 106 -7.33 12.38 6.82
N ASP A 107 -6.90 11.13 6.87
CA ASP A 107 -7.71 9.93 7.14
C ASP A 107 -7.85 9.62 8.65
N PHE A 108 -8.63 8.61 8.99
CA PHE A 108 -8.89 8.16 10.36
C PHE A 108 -7.69 7.43 11.01
N GLY A 109 -7.67 7.37 12.34
CA GLY A 109 -6.55 6.83 13.12
C GLY A 109 -6.47 5.30 13.12
N LEU A 110 -7.60 4.63 13.39
CA LEU A 110 -7.66 3.18 13.56
C LEU A 110 -7.94 2.47 12.24
N PRO A 111 -7.20 1.41 11.86
CA PRO A 111 -5.91 0.96 12.38
C PRO A 111 -4.73 1.74 11.79
N SER A 112 -3.53 1.56 12.36
CA SER A 112 -2.30 2.05 11.74
C SER A 112 -1.85 1.18 10.57
N THR A 113 -2.08 1.64 9.34
CA THR A 113 -1.68 0.93 8.10
C THR A 113 -0.16 0.79 7.95
N HIS A 114 0.64 1.72 8.48
CA HIS A 114 2.10 1.59 8.48
C HIS A 114 2.56 0.43 9.36
N THR A 115 2.02 0.31 10.58
CA THR A 115 2.30 -0.82 11.46
C THR A 115 1.83 -2.13 10.85
N MET A 116 0.64 -2.12 10.26
CA MET A 116 0.03 -3.27 9.60
C MET A 116 0.90 -3.80 8.45
N ASN A 117 1.38 -2.92 7.58
CA ASN A 117 2.30 -3.25 6.48
C ASN A 117 3.64 -3.76 7.02
N ALA A 118 4.22 -3.10 8.02
CA ALA A 118 5.50 -3.52 8.59
C ALA A 118 5.42 -4.93 9.19
N VAL A 119 4.36 -5.24 9.93
CA VAL A 119 4.13 -6.58 10.52
C VAL A 119 3.96 -7.62 9.42
N ALA A 120 3.05 -7.41 8.47
CA ALA A 120 2.76 -8.38 7.42
C ALA A 120 4.00 -8.65 6.54
N ASN A 121 4.64 -7.61 6.03
CA ASN A 121 5.83 -7.76 5.19
C ASN A 121 7.04 -8.30 5.98
N GLY A 122 7.21 -7.89 7.23
CA GLY A 122 8.27 -8.43 8.09
C GLY A 122 8.13 -9.93 8.31
N LEU A 123 6.91 -10.41 8.54
CA LEU A 123 6.62 -11.84 8.65
C LEU A 123 6.83 -12.57 7.32
N PHE A 124 6.37 -12.00 6.21
CA PHE A 124 6.62 -12.55 4.89
C PHE A 124 8.12 -12.78 4.66
N PHE A 125 8.97 -11.77 4.93
CA PHE A 125 10.41 -11.89 4.77
C PHE A 125 11.01 -13.00 5.66
N ILE A 126 10.55 -13.13 6.90
CA ILE A 126 11.05 -14.16 7.82
C ILE A 126 10.62 -15.57 7.36
N ILE A 127 9.37 -15.75 6.92
CA ILE A 127 8.78 -17.05 6.58
C ILE A 127 9.30 -17.55 5.23
N TYR A 128 9.30 -16.69 4.20
CA TYR A 128 9.57 -17.08 2.82
C TYR A 128 11.03 -16.96 2.42
N LEU A 129 11.74 -15.91 2.88
CA LEU A 129 13.16 -15.76 2.56
C LEU A 129 14.07 -16.48 3.56
N LYS A 130 13.52 -16.96 4.68
CA LYS A 130 14.21 -17.76 5.73
C LYS A 130 15.62 -17.24 6.05
N PRO A 131 15.77 -15.94 6.36
CA PRO A 131 17.09 -15.38 6.56
C PRO A 131 17.68 -15.88 7.89
N ASN A 132 18.98 -15.64 8.10
CA ASN A 132 19.62 -16.02 9.37
C ASN A 132 19.02 -15.25 10.58
N LEU A 133 19.27 -15.76 11.79
CA LEU A 133 18.70 -15.22 13.03
C LEU A 133 18.96 -13.72 13.23
N TRP A 134 20.14 -13.23 12.83
CA TRP A 134 20.50 -11.81 12.95
C TRP A 134 19.59 -10.93 12.08
N ILE A 135 19.31 -11.37 10.85
CA ILE A 135 18.39 -10.67 9.95
C ILE A 135 16.95 -10.74 10.48
N CYS A 136 16.51 -11.88 11.02
CA CYS A 136 15.20 -11.98 11.67
C CYS A 136 15.05 -10.97 12.83
N LEU A 137 16.10 -10.78 13.63
CA LEU A 137 16.11 -9.80 14.71
C LEU A 137 16.04 -8.36 14.17
N LEU A 138 16.80 -8.04 13.12
CA LEU A 138 16.77 -6.73 12.48
C LEU A 138 15.38 -6.40 11.91
N ILE A 139 14.72 -7.36 11.25
CA ILE A 139 13.35 -7.20 10.76
C ILE A 139 12.39 -6.93 11.92
N THR A 140 12.50 -7.70 13.01
CA THR A 140 11.65 -7.52 14.19
C THR A 140 11.84 -6.14 14.83
N VAL A 141 13.09 -5.68 14.94
CA VAL A 141 13.43 -4.34 15.45
C VAL A 141 12.87 -3.26 14.53
N TYR A 142 12.98 -3.43 13.21
CA TYR A 142 12.39 -2.52 12.24
C TYR A 142 10.86 -2.38 12.44
N VAL A 143 10.14 -3.49 12.56
CA VAL A 143 8.70 -3.49 12.80
C VAL A 143 8.34 -2.71 14.07
N PHE A 144 9.10 -2.91 15.15
CA PHE A 144 8.92 -2.19 16.40
C PHE A 144 9.19 -0.69 16.25
N ILE A 145 10.28 -0.31 15.56
CA ILE A 145 10.63 1.09 15.30
C ILE A 145 9.52 1.78 14.49
N VAL A 146 8.99 1.13 13.45
CA VAL A 146 7.87 1.66 12.66
C VAL A 146 6.65 1.87 13.55
N ALA A 147 6.27 0.89 14.37
CA ALA A 147 5.15 1.00 15.30
C ALA A 147 5.30 2.20 16.26
N VAL A 148 6.47 2.33 16.89
CA VAL A 148 6.75 3.44 17.83
C VAL A 148 6.77 4.79 17.12
N SER A 149 7.29 4.86 15.89
CA SER A 149 7.35 6.11 15.11
C SER A 149 5.97 6.75 14.94
N ARG A 150 4.92 5.93 14.78
CA ARG A 150 3.54 6.41 14.57
C ARG A 150 2.95 7.07 15.81
N ILE A 151 3.32 6.59 16.99
CA ILE A 151 2.96 7.18 18.28
C ILE A 151 3.79 8.44 18.52
N TYR A 152 5.10 8.36 18.30
CA TYR A 152 6.04 9.47 18.49
C TYR A 152 5.64 10.69 17.66
N MET A 153 5.30 10.48 16.38
CA MET A 153 4.87 11.54 15.46
C MET A 153 3.45 12.06 15.72
N GLY A 154 2.76 11.52 16.71
CA GLY A 154 1.44 12.00 17.14
C GLY A 154 0.32 11.73 16.14
N VAL A 155 0.55 10.85 15.17
CA VAL A 155 -0.44 10.54 14.13
C VAL A 155 -1.32 9.36 14.53
N HIS A 156 -0.85 8.47 15.41
CA HIS A 156 -1.60 7.32 15.90
C HIS A 156 -1.52 7.20 17.43
N SER A 157 -2.60 6.69 18.02
CA SER A 157 -2.63 6.24 19.41
C SER A 157 -2.04 4.82 19.56
N PRO A 158 -1.64 4.39 20.77
CA PRO A 158 -1.21 3.00 21.01
C PRO A 158 -2.26 1.96 20.58
N ALA A 159 -3.56 2.24 20.77
CA ALA A 159 -4.62 1.35 20.32
C ALA A 159 -4.63 1.18 18.80
N ASP A 160 -4.39 2.27 18.04
CA ASP A 160 -4.32 2.21 16.58
C ASP A 160 -3.17 1.32 16.10
N VAL A 161 -2.03 1.37 16.80
CA VAL A 161 -0.82 0.59 16.51
C VAL A 161 -1.04 -0.88 16.85
N ILE A 162 -1.61 -1.20 18.01
CA ILE A 162 -1.92 -2.58 18.40
C ILE A 162 -2.93 -3.20 17.42
N ALA A 163 -4.00 -2.49 17.09
CA ALA A 163 -4.96 -2.95 16.09
C ALA A 163 -4.31 -3.13 14.71
N GLY A 164 -3.40 -2.24 14.31
CA GLY A 164 -2.60 -2.39 13.10
C GLY A 164 -1.74 -3.64 13.11
N ALA A 165 -1.07 -3.94 14.22
CA ALA A 165 -0.25 -5.15 14.35
C ALA A 165 -1.10 -6.43 14.27
N LEU A 166 -2.23 -6.47 14.98
CA LEU A 166 -3.17 -7.60 14.93
C LEU A 166 -3.74 -7.80 13.53
N LEU A 167 -4.14 -6.72 12.85
CA LEU A 167 -4.63 -6.82 11.48
C LEU A 167 -3.52 -7.17 10.49
N GLY A 168 -2.25 -6.85 10.78
CA GLY A 168 -1.11 -7.29 9.99
C GLY A 168 -0.92 -8.81 10.08
N LEU A 169 -1.08 -9.39 11.27
CA LEU A 169 -1.11 -10.85 11.47
C LEU A 169 -2.28 -11.49 10.72
N VAL A 170 -3.47 -10.88 10.79
CA VAL A 170 -4.65 -11.37 10.06
C VAL A 170 -4.42 -11.30 8.54
N SER A 171 -3.81 -10.23 8.03
CA SER A 171 -3.47 -10.12 6.60
C SER A 171 -2.46 -11.17 6.16
N MET A 172 -1.44 -11.45 6.98
CA MET A 172 -0.50 -12.53 6.71
C MET A 172 -1.18 -13.90 6.74
N ALA A 173 -2.01 -14.18 7.73
CA ALA A 173 -2.76 -15.44 7.80
C ALA A 173 -3.74 -15.61 6.63
N PHE A 174 -4.35 -14.52 6.18
CA PHE A 174 -5.19 -14.52 4.98
C PHE A 174 -4.37 -14.85 3.73
N PHE A 175 -3.19 -14.25 3.59
CA PHE A 175 -2.25 -14.57 2.51
C PHE A 175 -1.85 -16.05 2.54
N GLU A 176 -1.50 -16.60 3.70
CA GLU A 176 -1.15 -18.04 3.86
C GLU A 176 -2.30 -19.01 3.56
N PHE A 177 -3.54 -18.58 3.75
CA PHE A 177 -4.71 -19.40 3.42
C PHE A 177 -5.05 -19.38 1.92
N PHE A 178 -4.63 -18.31 1.23
CA PHE A 178 -4.78 -18.13 -0.21
C PHE A 178 -3.41 -17.81 -0.86
N PRO A 179 -2.38 -18.66 -0.67
CA PRO A 179 -1.02 -18.34 -1.09
C PRO A 179 -0.90 -18.47 -2.61
N ASP A 180 -1.60 -19.45 -3.17
CA ASP A 180 -1.67 -19.69 -4.59
C ASP A 180 -2.71 -18.74 -5.21
N PHE A 181 -2.26 -17.56 -5.60
CA PHE A 181 -3.00 -16.73 -6.53
C PHE A 181 -2.85 -17.33 -7.93
N PRO A 182 -3.90 -17.94 -8.53
CA PRO A 182 -3.75 -18.73 -9.75
C PRO A 182 -3.27 -17.87 -10.93
N GLN A 183 -2.08 -18.13 -11.47
CA GLN A 183 -1.52 -17.51 -12.70
C GLN A 183 -2.23 -17.94 -14.00
N LYS A 184 -3.47 -18.42 -13.91
CA LYS A 184 -4.26 -18.89 -15.06
C LYS A 184 -5.16 -17.79 -15.59
N TRP A 185 -5.41 -17.82 -16.90
CA TRP A 185 -6.10 -16.72 -17.59
C TRP A 185 -7.50 -16.41 -17.07
N TYR A 186 -8.25 -17.42 -16.62
CA TYR A 186 -9.61 -17.25 -16.08
C TYR A 186 -9.63 -16.56 -14.70
N PHE A 187 -8.48 -16.42 -14.04
CA PHE A 187 -8.40 -15.73 -12.76
C PHE A 187 -8.41 -14.21 -12.92
N ILE A 188 -8.06 -13.67 -14.10
CA ILE A 188 -8.17 -12.22 -14.40
C ILE A 188 -9.62 -11.75 -14.24
N PRO A 189 -10.62 -12.32 -14.95
CA PRO A 189 -11.99 -11.85 -14.82
C PRO A 189 -12.56 -12.07 -13.41
N ILE A 190 -12.17 -13.14 -12.71
CA ILE A 190 -12.57 -13.37 -11.32
C ILE A 190 -12.03 -12.25 -10.43
N MET A 191 -10.75 -11.93 -10.54
CA MET A 191 -10.13 -10.86 -9.75
C MET A 191 -10.69 -9.49 -10.05
N LEU A 192 -10.98 -9.20 -11.32
CA LEU A 192 -11.66 -7.98 -11.73
C LEU A 192 -13.03 -7.87 -11.05
N VAL A 193 -13.82 -8.94 -11.08
CA VAL A 193 -15.14 -8.99 -10.43
C VAL A 193 -15.02 -8.85 -8.92
N CYS A 194 -14.14 -9.61 -8.27
CA CYS A 194 -13.87 -9.50 -6.83
C CYS A 194 -13.45 -8.08 -6.46
N HIS A 195 -12.59 -7.44 -7.24
CA HIS A 195 -12.14 -6.08 -6.99
C HIS A 195 -13.28 -5.07 -7.14
N ILE A 196 -14.11 -5.18 -8.18
CA ILE A 196 -15.30 -4.34 -8.35
C ILE A 196 -16.23 -4.48 -7.13
N ILE A 197 -16.50 -5.72 -6.69
CA ILE A 197 -17.31 -6.00 -5.51
C ILE A 197 -16.69 -5.37 -4.26
N LEU A 198 -15.40 -5.59 -4.03
CA LEU A 198 -14.67 -5.03 -2.88
C LEU A 198 -14.69 -3.49 -2.91
N LEU A 199 -14.54 -2.87 -4.07
CA LEU A 199 -14.60 -1.41 -4.18
C LEU A 199 -16.01 -0.86 -3.97
N SER A 200 -17.05 -1.52 -4.49
CA SER A 200 -18.45 -1.15 -4.22
C SER A 200 -18.79 -1.27 -2.74
N LEU A 201 -18.27 -2.31 -2.07
CA LEU A 201 -18.43 -2.50 -0.64
C LEU A 201 -17.53 -1.57 0.19
N HIS A 202 -16.49 -0.97 -0.40
CA HIS A 202 -15.54 -0.15 0.36
C HIS A 202 -16.26 1.02 1.02
N SER A 203 -16.12 1.12 2.35
CA SER A 203 -16.73 2.24 3.07
C SER A 203 -16.16 3.58 2.59
N LEU A 204 -17.04 4.47 2.15
CA LEU A 204 -16.73 5.83 1.73
C LEU A 204 -17.26 6.79 2.79
N CYS A 205 -16.42 7.75 3.19
CA CYS A 205 -16.84 8.87 4.02
C CYS A 205 -17.07 10.05 3.08
N PHE A 206 -18.33 10.41 2.82
CA PHE A 206 -18.68 11.51 1.92
C PHE A 206 -18.81 12.84 2.64
N THR A 207 -19.06 12.87 3.95
CA THR A 207 -19.03 14.12 4.73
C THR A 207 -17.63 14.71 4.83
N ARG A 208 -16.62 13.85 4.72
CA ARG A 208 -15.22 14.23 4.80
C ARG A 208 -14.42 13.34 3.86
N TYR A 209 -13.87 13.94 2.81
CA TYR A 209 -12.95 13.24 1.93
C TYR A 209 -11.81 12.58 2.72
N THR A 210 -11.54 11.32 2.41
CA THR A 210 -10.43 10.54 2.96
C THR A 210 -9.63 9.92 1.82
N PRO A 211 -8.29 9.89 1.92
CA PRO A 211 -7.44 9.26 0.91
C PRO A 211 -7.51 7.72 0.95
N CYS A 212 -8.25 7.13 1.89
CA CYS A 212 -8.39 5.69 2.07
C CYS A 212 -8.83 4.99 0.78
N TYR A 213 -9.82 5.55 0.08
CA TYR A 213 -10.37 4.94 -1.14
C TYR A 213 -9.33 4.83 -2.25
N TRP A 214 -8.68 5.93 -2.65
CA TRP A 214 -7.70 5.85 -3.75
C TRP A 214 -6.46 5.04 -3.35
N ARG A 215 -6.05 5.05 -2.08
CA ARG A 215 -4.95 4.20 -1.61
C ARG A 215 -5.30 2.73 -1.76
N SER A 216 -6.54 2.34 -1.46
CA SER A 216 -7.05 0.99 -1.70
C SER A 216 -7.12 0.63 -3.19
N VAL A 217 -7.62 1.54 -4.03
CA VAL A 217 -7.66 1.35 -5.49
C VAL A 217 -6.26 1.20 -6.07
N LEU A 218 -5.29 1.99 -5.58
CA LEU A 218 -3.90 1.93 -6.03
C LEU A 218 -3.28 0.56 -5.76
N GLY A 219 -3.38 0.07 -4.53
CA GLY A 219 -2.82 -1.24 -4.17
C GLY A 219 -3.38 -2.35 -5.07
N PHE A 220 -4.71 -2.46 -5.13
CA PHE A 220 -5.33 -3.48 -5.97
C PHE A 220 -5.09 -3.31 -7.47
N GLY A 221 -5.05 -2.08 -7.97
CA GLY A 221 -4.75 -1.77 -9.36
C GLY A 221 -3.39 -2.32 -9.78
N TYR A 222 -2.37 -2.21 -8.91
CA TYR A 222 -1.03 -2.75 -9.19
C TYR A 222 -1.03 -4.29 -9.26
N ILE A 223 -1.74 -4.99 -8.37
CA ILE A 223 -1.81 -6.46 -8.41
C ILE A 223 -2.54 -6.95 -9.65
N LEU A 224 -3.77 -6.48 -9.85
CA LEU A 224 -4.62 -6.95 -10.93
C LEU A 224 -3.94 -6.75 -12.28
N LEU A 225 -3.22 -5.65 -12.39
CA LEU A 225 -2.40 -5.39 -13.53
C LEU A 225 -1.20 -6.33 -13.65
N ASN A 226 -0.34 -6.45 -12.63
CA ASN A 226 0.80 -7.36 -12.68
C ASN A 226 0.35 -8.74 -13.12
N PHE A 227 -0.77 -9.18 -12.55
CA PHE A 227 -1.46 -10.41 -12.90
C PHE A 227 -1.95 -10.46 -14.36
N THR A 228 -2.64 -9.41 -14.84
CA THR A 228 -3.10 -9.29 -16.24
C THR A 228 -1.92 -9.37 -17.21
N MET A 229 -0.85 -8.64 -16.91
CA MET A 229 0.35 -8.65 -17.73
C MET A 229 1.05 -9.99 -17.67
N GLU A 230 1.02 -10.66 -16.51
CA GLU A 230 1.62 -11.98 -16.27
C GLU A 230 0.99 -13.05 -17.14
N VAL A 231 -0.32 -13.21 -17.04
CA VAL A 231 -1.09 -14.16 -17.84
C VAL A 231 -0.92 -13.95 -19.35
N LEU A 232 -0.79 -12.71 -19.81
CA LEU A 232 -0.59 -12.42 -21.23
C LEU A 232 0.80 -12.86 -21.74
N ASN A 233 1.63 -13.47 -20.89
CA ASN A 233 2.98 -13.99 -21.19
C ASN A 233 3.94 -12.97 -21.79
N CYS A 234 3.62 -11.70 -21.63
CA CYS A 234 4.45 -10.64 -22.11
C CYS A 234 5.55 -10.31 -21.07
N HIS A 235 6.15 -11.32 -20.46
CA HIS A 235 7.34 -11.13 -19.63
C HIS A 235 8.55 -11.10 -20.54
N VAL A 236 9.41 -10.11 -20.34
CA VAL A 236 10.72 -10.12 -20.97
C VAL A 236 11.67 -10.76 -19.98
N PHE A 237 11.94 -12.06 -20.18
CA PHE A 237 13.11 -12.67 -19.58
C PHE A 237 14.34 -12.09 -20.24
N VAL A 238 15.35 -11.80 -19.43
CA VAL A 238 16.62 -11.33 -19.95
C VAL A 238 17.53 -12.54 -20.05
N PRO A 239 17.99 -12.91 -21.27
CA PRO A 239 18.90 -14.04 -21.46
C PRO A 239 20.14 -13.90 -20.60
N ASP A 240 20.70 -15.02 -20.16
CA ASP A 240 21.96 -15.09 -19.42
C ASP A 240 21.95 -14.36 -18.05
N MET A 241 20.78 -14.15 -17.46
CA MET A 241 20.68 -13.64 -16.10
C MET A 241 21.30 -14.64 -15.10
N PRO A 242 22.30 -14.22 -14.31
CA PRO A 242 22.96 -15.12 -13.40
C PRO A 242 22.08 -15.45 -12.17
N SER A 243 22.38 -16.54 -11.47
CA SER A 243 21.62 -17.01 -10.30
C SER A 243 21.49 -15.94 -9.19
N TYR A 244 20.45 -16.02 -8.34
CA TYR A 244 20.27 -15.07 -7.21
C TYR A 244 21.43 -15.14 -6.19
N SER A 245 22.25 -16.19 -6.23
CA SER A 245 23.46 -16.38 -5.41
C SER A 245 24.59 -15.38 -5.72
N CYS A 246 24.50 -14.61 -6.81
CA CYS A 246 25.57 -13.72 -7.23
C CYS A 246 25.66 -12.47 -6.36
N ILE A 247 26.89 -12.13 -5.96
CA ILE A 247 27.15 -11.03 -5.04
C ILE A 247 27.09 -9.69 -5.79
N ILE A 248 26.34 -8.73 -5.25
CA ILE A 248 26.37 -7.35 -5.72
C ILE A 248 27.66 -6.71 -5.19
N HIS A 249 28.66 -6.53 -6.06
CA HIS A 249 29.99 -6.04 -5.68
C HIS A 249 30.05 -4.58 -5.25
N SER A 250 29.07 -3.76 -5.66
CA SER A 250 29.12 -2.33 -5.47
C SER A 250 27.78 -1.80 -4.93
N PRO A 251 27.74 -1.37 -3.66
CA PRO A 251 26.60 -0.65 -3.09
C PRO A 251 26.23 0.61 -3.90
N LEU A 252 27.20 1.23 -4.58
CA LEU A 252 26.92 2.35 -5.48
C LEU A 252 26.16 1.92 -6.73
N LEU A 253 26.45 0.74 -7.30
CA LEU A 253 25.67 0.22 -8.43
C LEU A 253 24.24 -0.11 -8.01
N LEU A 254 24.07 -0.73 -6.86
CA LEU A 254 22.75 -0.99 -6.27
C LEU A 254 21.96 0.31 -6.06
N LEU A 255 22.60 1.34 -5.52
CA LEU A 255 21.98 2.65 -5.35
C LEU A 255 21.59 3.28 -6.69
N LYS A 256 22.44 3.18 -7.73
CA LYS A 256 22.10 3.65 -9.08
C LYS A 256 20.89 2.91 -9.65
N CYS A 257 20.78 1.60 -9.46
CA CYS A 257 19.60 0.81 -9.86
C CYS A 257 18.34 1.29 -9.14
N PHE A 258 18.43 1.54 -7.83
CA PHE A 258 17.31 2.07 -7.06
C PHE A 258 16.86 3.45 -7.55
N ILE A 259 17.80 4.37 -7.83
CA ILE A 259 17.49 5.70 -8.36
C ILE A 259 16.84 5.61 -9.75
N LEU A 260 17.41 4.78 -10.63
CA LEU A 260 16.89 4.58 -11.99
C LEU A 260 15.48 3.99 -11.95
N GLY A 261 15.28 2.95 -11.14
CA GLY A 261 13.99 2.36 -10.92
C GLY A 261 12.96 3.35 -10.37
N PHE A 262 13.32 4.07 -9.30
CA PHE A 262 12.46 5.10 -8.72
C PHE A 262 12.07 6.18 -9.76
N SER A 263 13.00 6.54 -10.64
CA SER A 263 12.75 7.49 -11.73
C SER A 263 11.73 6.94 -12.74
N VAL A 264 11.81 5.65 -13.09
CA VAL A 264 10.82 5.01 -13.97
C VAL A 264 9.45 4.93 -13.30
N SER A 265 9.38 4.58 -12.00
CA SER A 265 8.14 4.68 -11.23
C SER A 265 7.58 6.11 -11.16
N GLY A 266 8.46 7.12 -11.10
CA GLY A 266 8.11 8.53 -11.03
C GLY A 266 7.28 9.01 -12.24
N ILE A 267 7.48 8.43 -13.42
CA ILE A 267 6.66 8.68 -14.61
C ILE A 267 5.19 8.35 -14.33
N GLY A 268 4.94 7.30 -13.56
CA GLY A 268 3.62 6.89 -13.12
C GLY A 268 2.83 7.96 -12.39
N TYR A 269 3.49 8.74 -11.53
CA TYR A 269 2.85 9.85 -10.83
C TYR A 269 2.32 10.92 -11.79
N PHE A 270 3.10 11.27 -12.82
CA PHE A 270 2.68 12.24 -13.83
C PHE A 270 1.53 11.71 -14.68
N VAL A 271 1.56 10.43 -15.05
CA VAL A 271 0.45 9.78 -15.76
C VAL A 271 -0.83 9.79 -14.92
N LEU A 272 -0.74 9.46 -13.64
CA LEU A 272 -1.89 9.54 -12.71
C LEU A 272 -2.46 10.96 -12.63
N LYS A 273 -1.59 11.98 -12.54
CA LYS A 273 -2.01 13.40 -12.52
C LYS A 273 -2.69 13.81 -13.82
N LEU A 274 -2.14 13.41 -14.97
CA LEU A 274 -2.73 13.68 -16.28
C LEU A 274 -4.10 13.02 -16.42
N LEU A 275 -4.23 11.75 -16.03
CA LEU A 275 -5.50 11.03 -16.05
C LEU A 275 -6.54 11.70 -15.14
N LYS A 276 -6.15 12.13 -13.94
CA LYS A 276 -7.05 12.88 -13.04
C LYS A 276 -7.57 14.17 -13.68
N LEU A 277 -6.71 14.90 -14.39
CA LEU A 277 -7.09 16.10 -15.13
C LEU A 277 -8.05 15.75 -16.28
N LEU A 278 -7.74 14.73 -17.10
CA LEU A 278 -8.58 14.31 -18.20
C LEU A 278 -9.99 13.89 -17.74
N PHE A 279 -10.09 13.07 -16.69
CA PHE A 279 -11.38 12.64 -16.14
C PHE A 279 -12.17 13.79 -15.50
N SER A 280 -11.50 14.83 -14.99
CA SER A 280 -12.20 16.02 -14.47
C SER A 280 -13.00 16.77 -15.55
N HIS A 281 -12.65 16.58 -16.82
CA HIS A 281 -13.38 17.12 -17.98
C HIS A 281 -14.49 16.19 -18.50
N LEU A 282 -14.77 15.06 -17.83
CA LEU A 282 -15.81 14.09 -18.21
C LEU A 282 -16.89 13.94 -17.10
N PRO A 283 -17.59 15.02 -16.71
CA PRO A 283 -18.50 15.00 -15.57
C PRO A 283 -19.67 14.03 -15.74
N SER A 284 -20.20 13.87 -16.97
CA SER A 284 -21.29 12.94 -17.27
C SER A 284 -20.91 11.48 -16.99
N LEU A 285 -19.68 11.08 -17.32
CA LEU A 285 -19.16 9.75 -17.02
C LEU A 285 -18.99 9.55 -15.51
N LEU A 286 -18.41 10.53 -14.83
CA LEU A 286 -18.17 10.47 -13.39
C LEU A 286 -19.48 10.40 -12.61
N ASP A 287 -20.48 11.20 -12.97
CA ASP A 287 -21.81 11.16 -12.36
C ASP A 287 -22.53 9.83 -12.62
N TRP A 288 -22.46 9.30 -13.84
CA TRP A 288 -23.05 8.00 -14.17
C TRP A 288 -22.44 6.87 -13.33
N TYR A 289 -21.11 6.75 -13.31
CA TYR A 289 -20.41 5.71 -12.55
C TYR A 289 -20.73 5.83 -11.06
N SER A 290 -20.63 7.06 -10.57
CA SER A 290 -20.91 7.41 -9.19
C SER A 290 -22.34 7.05 -8.75
N ALA A 291 -23.35 7.34 -9.57
CA ALA A 291 -24.75 7.03 -9.26
C ALA A 291 -24.98 5.51 -9.16
N LYS A 292 -24.27 4.70 -9.97
CA LYS A 292 -24.38 3.24 -9.97
C LYS A 292 -23.57 2.56 -8.87
N ALA A 293 -22.32 2.99 -8.68
CA ALA A 293 -21.41 2.40 -7.70
C ALA A 293 -21.91 2.54 -6.25
N ASN A 294 -22.76 3.55 -5.99
CA ASN A 294 -23.29 3.84 -4.65
C ASN A 294 -24.60 3.12 -4.31
N ILE A 295 -25.15 2.29 -5.21
CA ILE A 295 -26.41 1.57 -4.96
C ILE A 295 -26.25 0.56 -3.81
N ILE A 296 -25.11 -0.13 -3.75
CA ILE A 296 -24.77 -1.07 -2.69
C ILE A 296 -23.50 -0.55 -2.03
N ARG A 297 -23.61 -0.01 -0.82
CA ARG A 297 -22.46 0.54 -0.09
C ARG A 297 -22.53 0.29 1.41
N ILE A 298 -21.36 0.25 2.03
CA ILE A 298 -21.20 0.26 3.48
C ILE A 298 -20.98 1.71 3.93
N HIS A 299 -21.82 2.20 4.83
CA HIS A 299 -21.75 3.58 5.29
C HIS A 299 -20.61 3.78 6.31
N CYS A 300 -19.87 4.87 6.15
CA CYS A 300 -19.00 5.39 7.20
C CYS A 300 -19.87 5.78 8.41
N HIS A 301 -19.39 5.53 9.63
CA HIS A 301 -20.11 5.90 10.86
C HIS A 301 -20.31 7.41 11.06
N LEU A 302 -19.63 8.27 10.29
CA LEU A 302 -19.80 9.73 10.33
C LEU A 302 -20.74 10.28 9.25
N ASP A 303 -21.09 9.47 8.24
CA ASP A 303 -21.96 9.96 7.18
C ASP A 303 -23.42 10.06 7.67
N PRO A 304 -24.16 11.14 7.33
CA PRO A 304 -25.58 11.22 7.60
C PRO A 304 -26.34 10.17 6.79
N LEU A 305 -27.56 9.90 7.24
CA LEU A 305 -28.44 8.95 6.56
C LEU A 305 -28.97 9.51 5.23
N GLU A 306 -29.09 10.83 5.15
CA GLU A 306 -29.53 11.56 3.97
C GLU A 306 -28.34 12.18 3.24
N PHE A 307 -28.37 12.13 1.91
CA PHE A 307 -27.26 12.59 1.08
C PHE A 307 -27.34 14.10 0.85
N THR A 308 -26.29 14.84 1.21
CA THR A 308 -26.23 16.30 1.03
C THR A 308 -25.54 16.68 -0.30
N PRO A 309 -25.71 17.93 -0.79
CA PRO A 309 -25.01 18.40 -1.99
C PRO A 309 -23.47 18.34 -1.88
N GLU A 310 -22.89 18.60 -0.72
CA GLU A 310 -21.44 18.50 -0.49
C GLU A 310 -20.92 17.07 -0.67
N MET A 311 -21.72 16.08 -0.25
CA MET A 311 -21.42 14.67 -0.46
C MET A 311 -21.38 14.33 -1.96
N ASN A 312 -22.14 15.02 -2.84
CA ASN A 312 -22.07 14.81 -4.30
C ASN A 312 -20.68 15.20 -4.84
N HIS A 313 -20.06 16.25 -4.31
CA HIS A 313 -18.73 16.67 -4.74
C HIS A 313 -17.66 15.64 -4.34
N ASN A 314 -17.62 15.24 -3.07
CA ASN A 314 -16.67 14.22 -2.60
C ASN A 314 -16.85 12.88 -3.33
N ARG A 315 -18.09 12.56 -3.69
CA ARG A 315 -18.44 11.40 -4.49
C ARG A 315 -17.84 11.43 -5.89
N LEU A 316 -17.83 12.59 -6.56
CA LEU A 316 -17.17 12.77 -7.85
C LEU A 316 -15.65 12.67 -7.76
N ILE A 317 -15.06 13.13 -6.64
CA ILE A 317 -13.62 12.96 -6.39
C ILE A 317 -13.29 11.47 -6.36
N TYR A 318 -14.02 10.66 -5.59
CA TYR A 318 -13.80 9.21 -5.54
C TYR A 318 -13.97 8.54 -6.91
N ALA A 319 -14.98 8.94 -7.70
CA ALA A 319 -15.18 8.41 -9.05
C ALA A 319 -13.99 8.73 -9.98
N ASN A 320 -13.45 9.95 -9.94
CA ASN A 320 -12.27 10.31 -10.72
C ASN A 320 -11.04 9.49 -10.26
N GLU A 321 -10.85 9.37 -8.95
CA GLU A 321 -9.76 8.59 -8.38
C GLU A 321 -9.82 7.12 -8.77
N PHE A 322 -11.01 6.54 -8.89
CA PHE A 322 -11.18 5.18 -9.41
C PHE A 322 -10.58 5.03 -10.80
N PHE A 323 -11.09 5.78 -11.80
CA PHE A 323 -10.65 5.62 -13.19
C PHE A 323 -9.18 5.99 -13.38
N SER A 324 -8.76 7.13 -12.82
CA SER A 324 -7.39 7.61 -12.97
C SER A 324 -6.38 6.66 -12.34
N THR A 325 -6.67 6.14 -11.15
CA THR A 325 -5.76 5.23 -10.44
C THR A 325 -5.77 3.85 -11.08
N TYR A 326 -6.92 3.37 -11.52
CA TYR A 326 -7.04 2.07 -12.16
C TYR A 326 -6.27 2.03 -13.50
N ILE A 327 -6.51 3.00 -14.38
CA ILE A 327 -5.80 3.08 -15.68
C ILE A 327 -4.33 3.45 -15.49
N GLY A 328 -4.04 4.36 -14.55
CA GLY A 328 -2.66 4.76 -14.27
C GLY A 328 -1.85 3.61 -13.68
N ALA A 329 -2.45 2.77 -12.82
CA ALA A 329 -1.82 1.53 -12.39
C ALA A 329 -1.46 0.70 -13.61
N VAL A 330 -2.42 0.41 -14.52
CA VAL A 330 -2.23 -0.39 -15.76
C VAL A 330 -1.00 0.02 -16.55
N PHE A 331 -0.86 1.32 -16.77
CA PHE A 331 0.30 1.88 -17.45
C PHE A 331 1.60 1.68 -16.65
N ILE A 332 1.57 1.91 -15.34
CA ILE A 332 2.76 1.82 -14.50
C ILE A 332 3.30 0.41 -14.45
N ALA A 333 2.50 -0.62 -14.18
CA ALA A 333 3.10 -1.96 -14.16
C ALA A 333 3.40 -2.52 -15.55
N TRP A 334 2.82 -2.00 -16.64
CA TRP A 334 3.43 -2.17 -17.96
C TRP A 334 4.85 -1.58 -17.99
N MET A 335 5.07 -0.32 -17.59
CA MET A 335 6.42 0.25 -17.52
C MET A 335 7.37 -0.56 -16.63
N CYS A 336 6.90 -0.94 -15.44
CA CYS A 336 7.66 -1.77 -14.51
C CYS A 336 8.02 -3.09 -15.19
N LYS A 337 7.09 -3.72 -15.92
CA LYS A 337 7.25 -5.07 -16.46
C LYS A 337 8.23 -5.19 -17.65
N TYR A 338 8.22 -4.24 -18.57
CA TYR A 338 9.01 -4.36 -19.82
C TYR A 338 10.17 -3.40 -19.87
N VAL A 339 9.92 -2.17 -19.42
CA VAL A 339 10.84 -1.07 -19.66
C VAL A 339 11.90 -1.05 -18.56
N SER A 340 11.51 -1.11 -17.30
CA SER A 340 12.45 -0.96 -16.19
C SER A 340 13.58 -2.00 -16.16
N PRO A 341 13.36 -3.33 -16.30
CA PRO A 341 14.46 -4.30 -16.25
C PRO A 341 15.45 -4.09 -17.40
N THR A 342 14.92 -3.93 -18.61
CA THR A 342 15.72 -3.70 -19.83
C THR A 342 16.57 -2.43 -19.70
N VAL A 343 15.97 -1.35 -19.19
CA VAL A 343 16.67 -0.08 -18.97
C VAL A 343 17.73 -0.24 -17.87
N VAL A 344 17.41 -0.90 -16.75
CA VAL A 344 18.35 -1.10 -15.63
C VAL A 344 19.56 -1.90 -16.10
N GLN A 345 19.36 -3.04 -16.75
CA GLN A 345 20.45 -3.92 -17.19
C GLN A 345 21.28 -3.34 -18.33
N LYS A 346 20.67 -2.67 -19.31
CA LYS A 346 21.40 -1.99 -20.39
C LYS A 346 22.26 -0.84 -19.85
N THR A 347 21.77 -0.14 -18.83
CA THR A 347 22.48 1.00 -18.23
C THR A 347 23.55 0.56 -17.24
N ILE A 348 23.37 -0.60 -16.60
CA ILE A 348 24.23 -1.11 -15.54
C ILE A 348 24.52 -2.62 -15.79
N PRO A 349 25.25 -2.96 -16.87
CA PRO A 349 25.48 -4.36 -17.25
C PRO A 349 26.38 -5.10 -16.24
N GLU A 350 27.19 -4.38 -15.47
CA GLU A 350 28.11 -4.93 -14.47
C GLU A 350 27.44 -5.16 -13.09
N LEU A 351 26.12 -4.98 -12.98
CA LEU A 351 25.41 -5.12 -11.71
C LEU A 351 25.57 -6.54 -11.12
N PHE A 352 25.67 -7.54 -12.00
CA PHE A 352 26.05 -8.90 -11.67
C PHE A 352 27.23 -9.31 -12.54
N GLN A 353 28.26 -9.88 -11.93
CA GLN A 353 29.36 -10.49 -12.67
C GLN A 353 29.24 -12.02 -12.60
N PRO A 354 29.25 -12.73 -13.75
CA PRO A 354 29.14 -14.19 -13.82
C PRO A 354 30.21 -14.91 -13.00
N ASP A 355 31.38 -14.30 -12.85
CA ASP A 355 32.61 -14.92 -12.33
C ASP A 355 32.53 -15.31 -10.83
N LEU A 356 31.45 -14.91 -10.13
CA LEU A 356 31.21 -15.19 -8.71
C LEU A 356 29.88 -15.91 -8.44
N CYS A 357 29.22 -16.35 -9.50
CA CYS A 357 27.99 -17.13 -9.44
C CYS A 357 28.36 -18.61 -9.33
N LEU A 358 28.39 -19.13 -8.09
CA LEU A 358 28.63 -20.55 -7.80
C LEU A 358 27.53 -21.45 -8.35
#